data_AF-A0A0C9ZST4-F1
#
_entry.id   AF-A0A0C9ZST4-F1
#
_cell.length_a   1.000
_cell.length_b   1.000
_cell.length_c   1.000
_cell.angle_alpha   90.00
_cell.angle_beta   90.00
_cell.angle_gamma   90.00
#
_symmetry.space_group_name_H-M   'P 1'
#
loop_
_entity.id
_entity.type
_entity.pdbx_description
1 polymer ?
#
loop_
_entity_poly.entity_id
_entity_poly.type
_entity_poly.pdbx_seq_one_letter_code
_entity_poly.pdbx_strand_id
1 'polypeptide(L)' 'PKPINVADGRTLHAVGRGDVEIELPNGQARSRVTLKDVLYTPNIAFTLISTSRIVRAG' A
#
# COMPACT_ATOMS: atom_id res chain seq x y z
N PRO A 1 -9.34 -8.44 11.51
CA PRO A 1 -8.37 -8.92 10.49
C PRO A 1 -9.02 -8.92 9.10
N LYS A 2 -8.36 -8.35 8.07
CA LYS A 2 -8.89 -8.30 6.69
C LYS A 2 -8.10 -9.25 5.78
N PRO A 3 -8.74 -10.20 5.06
CA PRO A 3 -8.03 -11.11 4.17
C PRO A 3 -7.48 -10.38 2.93
N ILE A 4 -6.30 -10.81 2.50
CA ILE A 4 -5.59 -10.34 1.30
C ILE A 4 -5.18 -11.58 0.50
N ASN A 5 -5.71 -11.71 -0.70
CA ASN A 5 -5.31 -12.79 -1.61
C ASN A 5 -4.04 -12.37 -2.35
N VAL A 6 -3.00 -13.18 -2.24
CA VAL A 6 -1.73 -12.98 -2.97
C VAL A 6 -1.66 -13.90 -4.18
N ALA A 7 -0.81 -13.55 -5.15
CA ALA A 7 -0.76 -14.20 -6.45
C ALA A 7 -0.38 -15.70 -6.41
N ASP A 8 0.30 -16.14 -5.35
CA ASP A 8 0.68 -17.54 -5.15
C ASP A 8 -0.44 -18.41 -4.53
N GLY A 9 -1.66 -17.88 -4.47
CA GLY A 9 -2.85 -18.59 -3.98
C GLY A 9 -2.98 -18.58 -2.46
N ARG A 10 -2.02 -18.00 -1.71
CA ARG A 10 -2.16 -17.84 -0.26
C ARG A 10 -3.11 -16.69 0.08
N THR A 11 -3.69 -16.79 1.27
CA THR A 11 -4.44 -15.69 1.91
C THR A 11 -3.65 -15.19 3.11
N LEU A 12 -3.22 -13.94 3.05
CA LEU A 12 -2.63 -13.22 4.17
C LEU A 12 -3.70 -12.44 4.91
N HIS A 13 -3.41 -12.02 6.14
CA HIS A 13 -4.34 -11.25 6.95
C HIS A 13 -3.70 -9.94 7.39
N ALA A 14 -4.36 -8.83 7.06
CA ALA A 14 -4.02 -7.54 7.62
C ALA A 14 -4.39 -7.51 9.11
N VAL A 15 -3.41 -7.14 9.95
CA VAL A 15 -3.56 -7.05 11.41
C VAL A 15 -3.80 -5.62 11.89
N GLY A 16 -3.57 -4.62 11.02
CA GLY A 16 -3.82 -3.22 11.31
C GLY A 16 -4.30 -2.45 10.08
N ARG A 17 -4.84 -1.25 10.32
CA ARG A 17 -5.20 -0.28 9.28
C ARG A 17 -4.88 1.13 9.76
N GLY A 18 -4.33 1.95 8.89
CA GLY A 18 -4.02 3.35 9.23
C GLY A 18 -3.57 4.16 8.02
N ASP A 19 -3.40 5.45 8.24
CA ASP A 19 -2.82 6.34 7.24
C ASP A 19 -1.30 6.32 7.35
N VAL A 20 -0.62 6.27 6.21
CA VAL A 20 0.84 6.21 6.16
C VAL A 20 1.35 7.30 5.24
N GLU A 21 2.25 8.13 5.76
CA GLU A 21 2.99 9.11 4.96
C GLU A 21 4.23 8.47 4.36
N ILE A 22 4.41 8.64 3.05
CA ILE A 22 5.59 8.14 2.33
C ILE A 22 6.12 9.22 1.38
N GLU A 23 7.41 9.12 1.06
CA GLU A 23 8.01 9.86 -0.05
C GLU A 23 8.10 8.96 -1.28
N LEU A 24 7.51 9.41 -2.39
CA LEU A 24 7.57 8.71 -3.68
C LEU A 24 8.46 9.48 -4.66
N PRO A 25 9.25 8.78 -5.49
CA PRO A 25 9.91 9.41 -6.62
C PRO A 25 8.85 9.89 -7.64
N ASN A 26 9.02 11.12 -8.13
CA ASN A 26 8.18 11.74 -9.16
C ASN A 26 9.08 12.42 -10.20
N GLY A 27 9.60 11.61 -11.12
CA GLY A 27 10.67 12.04 -12.04
C GLY A 27 11.95 12.41 -11.28
N GLN A 28 12.42 13.64 -11.45
CA GLN A 28 13.58 14.19 -10.72
C GLN A 28 13.22 14.71 -9.32
N ALA A 29 11.94 14.84 -9.00
CA ALA A 29 11.46 15.31 -7.71
C ALA A 29 11.06 14.15 -6.79
N ARG A 30 10.86 14.46 -5.50
CA ARG A 30 10.18 13.58 -4.54
C ARG A 30 8.87 14.23 -4.13
N SER A 31 7.83 13.43 -4.00
CA SER A 31 6.50 13.87 -3.56
C SER A 31 6.12 13.17 -2.28
N ARG A 32 5.77 13.96 -1.26
CA ARG A 32 5.22 13.46 0.00
C ARG A 32 3.73 13.18 -0.20
N VAL A 33 3.32 11.95 0.05
CA VAL A 33 1.93 11.52 -0.14
C VAL A 33 1.44 10.77 1.09
N THR A 34 0.17 10.96 1.42
CA THR A 34 -0.52 10.14 2.44
C THR A 34 -1.29 9.03 1.75
N LEU A 35 -0.86 7.79 1.97
CA LEU A 35 -1.66 6.62 1.65
C LEU A 35 -2.76 6.50 2.72
N LYS A 36 -4.02 6.63 2.28
CA LYS A 36 -5.18 6.46 3.15
C LYS A 36 -5.54 4.98 3.30
N ASP A 37 -5.96 4.60 4.51
CA ASP A 37 -6.52 3.26 4.75
C ASP A 37 -5.58 2.09 4.42
N VAL A 38 -4.27 2.26 4.65
CA VAL A 38 -3.26 1.23 4.40
C VAL A 38 -3.47 0.03 5.31
N LEU A 39 -3.36 -1.17 4.74
CA LEU A 39 -3.46 -2.44 5.47
C LEU A 39 -2.08 -2.90 5.93
N TYR A 40 -1.87 -2.99 7.24
CA TYR A 40 -0.62 -3.50 7.80
C TYR A 40 -0.63 -5.03 7.84
N THR A 41 0.31 -5.64 7.13
CA THR A 41 0.44 -7.10 6.98
C THR A 41 1.91 -7.49 7.19
N PRO A 42 2.30 -7.98 8.38
CA PRO A 42 3.71 -8.29 8.70
C PRO A 42 4.39 -9.26 7.74
N ASN A 43 3.61 -10.09 7.06
CA ASN A 43 4.10 -11.10 6.11
C ASN A 43 4.48 -10.51 4.74
N ILE A 44 4.23 -9.21 4.50
CA ILE A 44 4.63 -8.49 3.28
C ILE A 44 5.75 -7.52 3.67
N ALA A 45 6.96 -7.77 3.17
CA ALA A 45 8.16 -6.99 3.54
C ALA A 45 8.20 -5.58 2.92
N PHE A 46 7.39 -5.32 1.89
CA PHE A 46 7.40 -4.07 1.13
C PHE A 46 6.02 -3.42 1.09
N THR A 47 5.99 -2.09 0.97
CA THR A 47 4.75 -1.36 0.71
C THR A 47 4.26 -1.63 -0.71
N LEU A 48 3.10 -2.26 -0.84
CA LEU A 48 2.44 -2.48 -2.12
C LEU A 48 1.44 -1.34 -2.39
N ILE A 49 1.62 -0.63 -3.50
CA ILE A 49 0.77 0.47 -3.91
C ILE A 49 0.06 0.10 -5.21
N SER A 50 -1.27 0.20 -5.21
CA SER A 50 -2.08 -0.03 -6.41
C SER A 50 -1.94 1.15 -7.38
N THR A 51 -1.40 0.89 -8.57
CA THR A 51 -1.24 1.91 -9.62
C THR A 51 -2.57 2.48 -10.10
N SER A 52 -3.62 1.65 -10.19
CA SER A 52 -4.97 2.12 -10.56
C SER A 52 -5.56 3.08 -9.53
N ARG A 53 -5.23 2.91 -8.24
CA ARG A 53 -5.62 3.86 -7.19
C ARG A 53 -4.84 5.18 -7.28
N ILE A 54 -3.58 5.14 -7.69
CA ILE A 54 -2.78 6.35 -7.96
C ILE A 54 -3.40 7.12 -9.13
N VAL A 55 -3.63 6.46 -10.27
CA VAL A 55 -4.19 7.10 -11.47
C VAL A 55 -5.56 7.71 -11.20
N ARG A 56 -6.41 7.06 -10.39
CA ARG A 56 -7.74 7.60 -10.02
C ARG A 56 -7.67 8.83 -9.11
N ALA A 57 -6.56 9.05 -8.42
CA ALA A 57 -6.43 10.12 -7.44
C ALA A 57 -5.88 11.44 -8.01
N GLY A 58 -5.30 11.42 -9.22
CA GLY A 58 -4.88 12.59 -9.99
C GLY A 58 -5.89 12.93 -11.08
#